data_AF-A0A5J4PWS4-F1
#
_entry.id   AF-A0A5J4PWS4-F1
#
_cell.length_a   1.000
_cell.length_b   1.000
_cell.length_c   1.000
_cell.angle_alpha   90.00
_cell.angle_beta   90.00
_cell.angle_gamma   90.00
#
_symmetry.space_group_name_H-M   'P 1'
#
loop_
_entity.id
_entity.type
_entity.pdbx_description
1 polymer ?
#
loop_
_entity_poly.entity_id
_entity_poly.type
_entity_poly.pdbx_seq_one_letter_code
_entity_poly.pdbx_strand_id
1 'polypeptide(L)'
;MGDIGKSGYKEFDDFIHAIGTEIEQAQIKLVCAANVQMLFHYWKVGHFILYNQKRLGWGGKVIDKISKAIREKYPEKKGYSPRNLKYMCQFAKLYPLRILQQFLWIDKELETPTIGKVLSATNALNEYLFGQERLLPKCKQLI
;
A
#
# COMPACT_ATOMS: atom_id res chain seq x y z
N MET A 1 -16.22 -15.04 55.29
CA MET A 1 -15.53 -16.13 54.57
C MET A 1 -16.11 -16.16 53.15
N GLY A 2 -15.62 -15.33 52.23
CA GLY A 2 -16.32 -15.13 50.94
C GLY A 2 -15.64 -14.28 49.88
N ASP A 3 -14.30 -14.13 49.89
CA ASP A 3 -13.63 -13.20 48.96
C ASP A 3 -12.46 -13.79 48.15
N ILE A 4 -11.92 -14.94 48.57
CA ILE A 4 -10.72 -15.52 47.92
C ILE A 4 -11.04 -16.12 46.54
N GLY A 5 -12.26 -16.62 46.35
CA GLY A 5 -12.70 -17.17 45.06
C GLY A 5 -12.90 -16.10 43.98
N LYS A 6 -13.47 -14.94 44.31
CA LYS A 6 -13.76 -13.89 43.32
C LYS A 6 -12.51 -13.17 42.82
N SER A 7 -11.48 -13.03 43.67
CA SER A 7 -10.21 -12.41 43.27
C SER A 7 -9.48 -13.23 42.20
N GLY A 8 -9.40 -14.56 42.39
CA GLY A 8 -8.72 -15.44 41.44
C GLY A 8 -9.40 -15.51 40.06
N TYR A 9 -10.74 -15.46 40.02
CA TYR A 9 -11.46 -15.39 38.74
C TYR A 9 -11.23 -14.06 38.03
N LYS A 10 -11.19 -12.95 38.76
CA LYS A 10 -10.89 -11.64 38.17
C LYS A 10 -9.47 -11.57 37.63
N GLU A 11 -8.48 -12.08 38.37
CA GLU A 11 -7.09 -12.14 37.91
C GLU A 11 -6.92 -13.01 36.66
N PHE A 12 -7.65 -14.13 36.59
CA PHE A 12 -7.69 -14.98 35.41
C PHE A 12 -8.34 -14.28 34.21
N ASP A 13 -9.47 -13.61 34.41
CA ASP A 13 -10.15 -12.86 33.34
C ASP A 13 -9.28 -11.69 32.83
N ASP A 14 -8.62 -10.96 33.73
CA ASP A 14 -7.66 -9.90 33.39
C ASP A 14 -6.47 -10.47 32.58
N PHE A 15 -5.98 -11.66 32.94
CA PHE A 15 -4.92 -12.36 32.21
C PHE A 15 -5.36 -12.82 30.82
N ILE A 16 -6.54 -13.42 30.69
CA ILE A 16 -7.10 -13.82 29.39
C ILE A 16 -7.34 -12.58 28.51
N HIS A 17 -7.81 -11.47 29.08
CA HIS A 17 -7.98 -10.21 28.36
C HIS A 17 -6.64 -9.66 27.85
N ALA A 18 -5.58 -9.72 28.65
CA ALA A 18 -4.24 -9.32 28.22
C ALA A 18 -3.72 -10.19 27.05
N ILE A 19 -3.92 -11.51 27.11
CA ILE A 19 -3.58 -12.42 25.99
C ILE A 19 -4.39 -12.09 24.74
N GLY A 20 -5.71 -11.91 24.88
CA GLY A 20 -6.58 -11.54 23.76
C GLY A 20 -6.13 -10.26 23.08
N THR A 21 -5.77 -9.25 23.88
CA THR A 21 -5.25 -7.97 23.39
C THR A 21 -3.95 -8.15 22.59
N GLU A 22 -3.00 -8.96 23.07
CA GLU A 22 -1.77 -9.24 22.34
C GLU A 22 -2.04 -9.97 21.01
N ILE A 23 -2.97 -10.94 20.99
CA ILE A 23 -3.36 -11.65 19.77
C ILE A 23 -3.91 -10.69 18.72
N GLU A 24 -4.84 -9.81 19.11
CA GLU A 24 -5.43 -8.81 18.22
C GLU A 24 -4.37 -7.85 17.67
N GLN A 25 -3.49 -7.36 18.54
CA GLN A 25 -2.39 -6.48 18.13
C GLN A 25 -1.42 -7.18 17.17
N ALA A 26 -1.07 -8.44 17.41
CA ALA A 26 -0.22 -9.23 16.53
C ALA A 26 -0.86 -9.41 15.14
N GLN A 27 -2.16 -9.67 15.08
CA GLN A 27 -2.90 -9.79 13.81
C GLN A 27 -2.92 -8.47 13.03
N ILE A 28 -3.18 -7.35 13.71
CA ILE A 28 -3.14 -6.01 13.09
C ILE A 28 -1.76 -5.74 12.51
N LYS A 29 -0.70 -5.95 13.29
CA LYS A 29 0.69 -5.76 12.84
C LYS A 29 1.00 -6.62 11.61
N LEU A 30 0.57 -7.88 11.61
CA LEU A 30 0.77 -8.79 10.49
C LEU A 30 0.06 -8.31 9.22
N VAL A 31 -1.22 -7.95 9.32
CA VAL A 31 -2.01 -7.45 8.18
C VAL A 31 -1.44 -6.15 7.64
N CYS A 32 -1.06 -5.21 8.51
CA CYS A 32 -0.40 -3.96 8.13
C CYS A 32 0.92 -4.24 7.38
N ALA A 33 1.79 -5.08 7.92
CA ALA A 33 3.06 -5.43 7.29
C ALA A 33 2.86 -6.09 5.92
N ALA A 34 1.89 -7.01 5.81
CA ALA A 34 1.54 -7.67 4.55
C ALA A 34 1.04 -6.66 3.51
N ASN A 35 0.17 -5.73 3.90
CA ASN A 35 -0.36 -4.69 3.01
C ASN A 35 0.73 -3.73 2.52
N VAL A 36 1.63 -3.30 3.41
CA VAL A 36 2.78 -2.46 3.04
C VAL A 36 3.66 -3.17 2.01
N GLN A 37 4.01 -4.44 2.27
CA GLN A 37 4.83 -5.22 1.34
C GLN A 37 4.12 -5.43 0.00
N MET A 38 2.81 -5.69 0.00
CA MET A 38 2.02 -5.85 -1.22
C MET A 38 2.00 -4.56 -2.05
N LEU A 39 1.74 -3.41 -1.44
CA LEU A 39 1.76 -2.11 -2.13
C LEU A 39 3.14 -1.82 -2.71
N PHE A 40 4.20 -2.00 -1.92
CA PHE A 40 5.57 -1.78 -2.38
C PHE A 40 5.96 -2.72 -3.53
N HIS A 41 5.52 -3.98 -3.46
CA HIS A 41 5.69 -4.95 -4.54
C HIS A 41 5.01 -4.50 -5.84
N TYR A 42 3.75 -4.10 -5.78
CA TYR A 42 3.00 -3.61 -6.93
C TYR A 42 3.63 -2.37 -7.55
N TRP A 43 4.07 -1.43 -6.72
CA TRP A 43 4.80 -0.26 -7.17
C TRP A 43 6.08 -0.64 -7.92
N LYS A 44 6.92 -1.51 -7.35
CA LYS A 44 8.18 -1.97 -7.96
C LYS A 44 7.94 -2.65 -9.32
N VAL A 45 6.96 -3.53 -9.40
CA VAL A 45 6.61 -4.21 -10.66
C VAL A 45 6.20 -3.19 -11.72
N GLY A 46 5.34 -2.23 -11.38
CA GLY A 46 4.97 -1.13 -12.26
C GLY A 46 6.19 -0.34 -12.75
N HIS A 47 7.09 0.02 -11.83
CA HIS A 47 8.32 0.73 -12.15
C HIS A 47 9.23 -0.06 -13.11
N PHE A 48 9.43 -1.35 -12.89
CA PHE A 48 10.25 -2.19 -13.77
C PHE A 48 9.68 -2.30 -15.17
N ILE A 49 8.35 -2.42 -15.29
CA ILE A 49 7.68 -2.45 -16.59
C ILE A 49 7.91 -1.13 -17.31
N LEU A 50 7.60 0.01 -16.68
CA LEU A 50 7.75 1.33 -17.28
C LEU A 50 9.18 1.65 -17.68
N TYR A 51 10.15 1.30 -16.82
CA TYR A 51 11.56 1.46 -17.11
C TYR A 51 11.97 0.71 -18.37
N ASN A 52 11.59 -0.56 -18.51
CA ASN A 52 11.92 -1.35 -19.70
C ASN A 52 11.13 -0.91 -20.94
N GLN A 53 9.87 -0.44 -20.78
CA GLN A 53 9.13 0.16 -21.87
C GLN A 53 9.85 1.38 -22.45
N LYS A 54 10.36 2.27 -21.59
CA LYS A 54 11.13 3.44 -22.02
C LYS A 54 12.47 3.06 -22.64
N ARG A 55 13.22 2.15 -21.99
CA ARG A 55 14.58 1.74 -22.42
C ARG A 55 14.58 0.98 -23.74
N LEU A 56 13.57 0.13 -23.98
CA LEU A 56 13.53 -0.79 -25.13
C LEU A 56 12.46 -0.41 -26.17
N GLY A 57 11.75 0.71 -25.97
CA GLY A 57 10.70 1.17 -26.88
C GLY A 57 9.46 0.28 -26.92
N TRP A 58 9.16 -0.47 -25.85
CA TRP A 58 8.02 -1.40 -25.85
C TRP A 58 6.68 -0.67 -25.69
N GLY A 59 5.79 -0.85 -26.68
CA GLY A 59 4.40 -0.39 -26.60
C GLY A 59 3.56 -1.16 -25.58
N GLY A 60 2.32 -0.72 -25.35
CA GLY A 60 1.42 -1.25 -24.31
C GLY A 60 1.10 -2.76 -24.41
N LYS A 61 1.24 -3.37 -25.60
CA LYS A 61 1.04 -4.82 -25.82
C LYS A 61 2.05 -5.70 -25.05
N VAL A 62 3.15 -5.13 -24.56
CA VAL A 62 4.12 -5.89 -23.74
C VAL A 62 3.51 -6.36 -22.41
N ILE A 63 2.51 -5.66 -21.89
CA ILE A 63 1.84 -6.03 -20.65
C ILE A 63 1.13 -7.39 -20.77
N ASP A 64 0.48 -7.64 -21.90
CA ASP A 64 -0.18 -8.93 -22.16
C ASP A 64 0.85 -10.07 -22.26
N LYS A 65 2.00 -9.81 -22.90
CA LYS A 65 3.12 -10.76 -22.97
C LYS A 65 3.70 -11.07 -21.60
N ILE A 66 3.89 -10.06 -20.76
CA ILE A 66 4.40 -10.22 -19.38
C ILE A 66 3.40 -11.03 -18.54
N SER A 67 2.11 -10.71 -18.61
CA SER A 67 1.07 -11.45 -17.88
C SER A 67 1.07 -12.93 -18.24
N LYS A 68 1.11 -13.23 -19.55
CA LYS A 68 1.18 -14.61 -20.05
C LYS A 68 2.44 -15.32 -19.55
N ALA A 69 3.61 -14.71 -19.70
CA ALA A 69 4.88 -15.29 -19.27
C ALA A 69 4.94 -15.55 -17.75
N ILE A 70 4.38 -14.65 -16.92
CA ILE A 70 4.30 -14.85 -15.47
C ILE A 70 3.40 -16.03 -15.14
N ARG A 71 2.22 -16.14 -15.79
CA ARG A 71 1.30 -17.25 -15.55
C ARG A 71 1.89 -18.60 -15.95
N GLU A 72 2.68 -18.63 -17.01
CA GLU A 72 3.38 -19.84 -17.47
C GLU A 72 4.51 -20.25 -16.51
N LYS A 73 5.30 -19.28 -16.04
CA LYS A 73 6.46 -19.54 -15.18
C LYS A 73 6.12 -19.72 -13.69
N TYR A 74 5.01 -19.10 -13.24
CA TYR A 74 4.59 -19.05 -11.85
C TYR A 74 3.06 -19.27 -11.72
N PRO A 75 2.56 -20.47 -12.06
CA PRO A 75 1.12 -20.75 -12.17
C PRO A 75 0.36 -20.59 -10.84
N GLU A 76 1.02 -20.76 -9.71
CA GLU A 76 0.46 -20.59 -8.37
C GLU A 76 0.30 -19.12 -7.97
N LYS A 77 0.97 -18.20 -8.66
CA LYS A 77 0.96 -16.77 -8.33
C LYS A 77 -0.22 -16.07 -9.00
N LYS A 78 -1.15 -15.61 -8.17
CA LYS A 78 -2.31 -14.80 -8.59
C LYS A 78 -1.97 -13.31 -8.60
N GLY A 79 -2.84 -12.50 -9.22
CA GLY A 79 -2.70 -11.04 -9.22
C GLY A 79 -1.84 -10.45 -10.35
N TYR A 80 -1.43 -11.23 -11.35
CA TYR A 80 -0.64 -10.74 -12.50
C TYR A 80 -1.42 -10.73 -13.81
N SER A 81 -2.73 -10.45 -13.75
CA SER A 81 -3.53 -10.26 -14.97
C SER A 81 -3.08 -8.99 -15.70
N PRO A 82 -3.34 -8.86 -17.02
CA PRO A 82 -2.93 -7.66 -17.76
C PRO A 82 -3.55 -6.39 -17.17
N ARG A 83 -4.79 -6.47 -16.67
CA ARG A 83 -5.44 -5.36 -15.96
C ARG A 83 -4.68 -4.97 -14.70
N ASN A 84 -4.30 -5.94 -13.86
CA ASN A 84 -3.60 -5.62 -12.62
C ASN A 84 -2.20 -5.05 -12.88
N LEU A 85 -1.48 -5.58 -13.88
CA LEU A 85 -0.20 -5.01 -14.31
C LEU A 85 -0.34 -3.57 -14.82
N LYS A 86 -1.42 -3.23 -15.53
CA LYS A 86 -1.73 -1.84 -15.90
C LYS A 86 -1.93 -0.96 -14.67
N TYR A 87 -2.64 -1.45 -13.65
CA TYR A 87 -2.79 -0.71 -12.39
C TYR A 87 -1.48 -0.54 -11.64
N MET A 88 -0.61 -1.56 -11.60
CA MET A 88 0.73 -1.44 -11.05
C MET A 88 1.53 -0.34 -11.76
N CYS A 89 1.46 -0.28 -13.11
CA CYS A 89 2.08 0.78 -13.89
C CYS A 89 1.48 2.17 -13.59
N GLN A 90 0.16 2.27 -13.47
CA GLN A 90 -0.49 3.54 -13.10
C GLN A 90 -0.07 3.99 -11.70
N PHE A 91 0.00 3.06 -10.74
CA PHE A 91 0.46 3.33 -9.39
C PHE A 91 1.89 3.86 -9.37
N ALA A 92 2.80 3.21 -10.09
CA ALA A 92 4.18 3.68 -10.26
C ALA A 92 4.28 5.08 -10.89
N LYS A 93 3.42 5.42 -11.86
CA LYS A 93 3.39 6.75 -12.48
C LYS A 93 2.89 7.84 -11.53
N LEU A 94 1.80 7.56 -10.81
CA LEU A 94 1.13 8.52 -9.94
C LEU A 94 1.92 8.79 -8.65
N TYR A 95 2.72 7.81 -8.20
CA TYR A 95 3.50 7.91 -6.97
C TYR A 95 5.00 7.71 -7.23
N PRO A 96 5.70 8.64 -7.90
CA PRO A 96 7.16 8.54 -8.05
C PRO A 96 7.87 8.46 -6.69
N LEU A 97 9.08 7.89 -6.66
CA LEU A 97 9.82 7.64 -5.42
C LEU A 97 9.93 8.86 -4.49
N ARG A 98 10.09 10.07 -5.06
CA ARG A 98 10.10 11.34 -4.31
C ARG A 98 8.83 11.54 -3.46
N ILE A 99 7.67 11.18 -4.00
CA ILE A 99 6.38 11.28 -3.31
C ILE A 99 6.32 10.29 -2.16
N LEU A 100 6.77 9.04 -2.39
CA LEU A 100 6.80 8.02 -1.34
C LEU A 100 7.74 8.42 -0.19
N GLN A 101 8.92 8.97 -0.49
CA GLN A 101 9.85 9.48 0.52
C GLN A 101 9.26 10.62 1.35
N GLN A 102 8.47 11.50 0.73
CA GLN A 102 7.78 12.58 1.43
C GLN A 102 6.68 12.06 2.36
N PHE A 103 5.88 11.09 1.92
CA PHE A 103 4.90 10.46 2.80
C PHE A 103 5.55 9.80 4.02
N LEU A 104 6.68 9.12 3.84
CA LEU A 104 7.44 8.54 4.96
C LEU A 104 7.99 9.61 5.91
N TRP A 105 8.41 10.76 5.38
CA TRP A 105 8.84 11.89 6.21
C TRP A 105 7.66 12.46 7.03
N ILE A 106 6.51 12.66 6.39
CA ILE A 106 5.31 13.21 7.05
C ILE A 106 4.78 12.25 8.11
N ASP A 107 4.72 10.95 7.81
CA ASP A 107 4.25 9.92 8.73
C ASP A 107 5.08 9.97 10.04
N LYS A 108 6.39 10.10 9.91
CA LYS A 108 7.31 10.28 11.04
C LYS A 108 7.07 11.59 11.81
N GLU A 109 6.81 12.70 11.13
CA GLU A 109 6.50 13.98 11.77
C GLU A 109 5.16 13.94 12.54
N LEU A 110 4.23 13.09 12.12
CA LEU A 110 2.90 12.93 12.71
C LEU A 110 2.81 11.85 13.81
N GLU A 111 3.90 11.17 14.17
CA GLU A 111 3.93 10.20 15.30
C GLU A 111 3.53 10.84 16.65
N THR A 112 3.65 12.17 16.79
CA THR A 112 3.11 12.94 17.92
C THR A 112 2.31 14.14 17.39
N PRO A 113 1.04 13.94 17.00
CA PRO A 113 0.31 14.96 16.27
C PRO A 113 -0.11 16.08 17.20
N THR A 114 0.48 17.26 17.02
CA THR A 114 -0.09 18.52 17.52
C THR A 114 -0.82 19.22 16.37
N ILE A 115 -1.82 20.04 16.68
CA ILE A 115 -2.60 20.77 15.66
C ILE A 115 -1.69 21.57 14.72
N GLY A 116 -0.62 22.17 15.24
CA GLY A 116 0.39 22.88 14.44
C GLY A 116 1.15 21.98 13.46
N LYS A 117 1.57 20.79 13.91
CA LYS A 117 2.25 19.80 13.05
C LYS A 117 1.32 19.26 11.95
N VAL A 118 0.05 19.00 12.29
CA VAL A 118 -0.97 18.54 11.32
C VAL A 118 -1.23 19.59 10.24
N LEU A 119 -1.39 20.87 10.62
CA LEU A 119 -1.60 21.96 9.66
C LEU A 119 -0.39 22.18 8.75
N SER A 120 0.83 22.15 9.30
CA SER A 120 2.07 22.27 8.52
C SER A 120 2.24 21.12 7.53
N ALA A 121 1.99 19.88 7.95
CA ALA A 121 2.06 18.70 7.09
C ALA A 121 1.00 18.73 5.98
N THR A 122 -0.22 19.16 6.30
CA THR A 122 -1.33 19.27 5.33
C THR A 122 -1.02 20.30 4.25
N ASN A 123 -0.46 21.46 4.62
CA ASN A 123 -0.05 22.47 3.65
C ASN A 123 1.09 21.99 2.74
N ALA A 124 2.09 21.30 3.30
CA ALA A 124 3.18 20.72 2.52
C ALA A 124 2.70 19.68 1.50
N LEU A 125 1.68 18.88 1.84
CA LEU A 125 1.04 17.94 0.91
C LEU A 125 0.26 18.64 -0.20
N ASN A 126 -0.48 19.71 0.13
CA ASN A 126 -1.33 20.42 -0.82
C ASN A 126 -0.54 21.26 -1.84
N GLU A 127 0.59 21.85 -1.44
CA GLU A 127 1.48 22.57 -2.38
C GLU A 127 2.16 21.62 -3.38
N TYR A 128 2.27 20.34 -3.02
CA TYR A 128 2.77 19.32 -3.91
C TYR A 128 1.65 18.87 -4.85
N LEU A 129 1.44 19.65 -5.93
CA LEU A 129 0.56 19.29 -7.04
C LEU A 129 0.81 17.83 -7.45
N PHE A 130 -0.09 16.93 -7.02
CA PHE A 130 -0.24 15.60 -7.58
C PHE A 130 -0.26 15.78 -9.08
N GLY A 131 0.75 15.24 -9.77
CA GLY A 131 1.08 15.59 -11.15
C GLY A 131 -0.16 15.79 -12.01
N GLN A 132 -0.53 17.05 -12.23
CA GLN A 132 -1.48 17.46 -13.25
C GLN A 132 -0.79 17.25 -14.61
N GLU A 133 -0.64 16.01 -15.04
CA GLU A 133 -1.13 15.72 -16.36
C GLU A 133 -2.63 15.63 -16.19
N ARG A 134 -3.35 16.63 -16.72
CA ARG A 134 -4.80 16.57 -16.95
C ARG A 134 -5.12 15.13 -17.32
N LEU A 135 -6.06 14.50 -16.61
CA LEU A 135 -6.86 13.45 -17.23
C LEU A 135 -7.41 14.09 -18.52
N LEU A 136 -6.72 13.90 -19.65
CA LEU A 136 -7.21 14.31 -20.94
C LEU A 136 -8.56 13.61 -21.09
N PRO A 137 -9.68 14.35 -21.21
CA PRO A 137 -10.96 13.72 -21.46
C PRO A 137 -10.99 13.30 -22.93
N LYS A 138 -10.37 12.17 -23.26
CA LYS A 138 -10.54 11.43 -24.52
C LYS A 138 -10.33 9.94 -24.16
N CYS A 139 -11.34 9.09 -24.08
CA CYS A 139 -12.33 8.83 -25.13
C CYS A 139 -13.72 8.54 -24.55
N LYS A 140 -14.69 9.43 -24.82
CA LYS A 140 -15.97 8.99 -25.37
C LYS A 140 -15.74 8.87 -26.88
N GLN A 141 -15.67 7.65 -27.40
CA GLN A 141 -16.15 7.21 -28.72
C GLN A 141 -15.61 5.83 -29.05
N LEU A 142 -16.37 5.15 -29.92
CA LEU A 142 -16.41 3.72 -30.28
C LEU A 142 -17.39 3.00 -29.35
N ILE A 143 -18.68 2.82 -29.69
CA ILE A 143 -19.21 2.17 -30.92
C ILE A 143 -18.34 1.00 -31.35
#